data_AF-A0A6P2BAZ3-F1
#
_entry.id   AF-A0A6P2BAZ3-F1
#
_cell.length_a   1.000
_cell.length_b   1.000
_cell.length_c   1.000
_cell.angle_alpha   90.00
_cell.angle_beta   90.00
_cell.angle_gamma   90.00
#
_symmetry.space_group_name_H-M   'P 1'
#
loop_
_entity.id
_entity.type
_entity.pdbx_description
1 polymer ?
#
loop_
_entity_poly.entity_id
_entity_poly.type
_entity_poly.pdbx_seq_one_letter_code
_entity_poly.pdbx_strand_id
1 'polypeptide(L)'
;MTSGKLEHLPRCFLTALTMLLLSACSDNPRGAGSDFLISPADISCPPKLASPELGPNVPVQDIVGIRPGMNFDQVVAILACRGDVPHIEYAPLFNLAENFGVPTRQLLRASDGVPCTQAEAQRSPAICEDAAGRLTPLKDFTQELVVVFTGLPGEERAHAVWRHQSFAEGDYPVTNDLLASLAEKYGAPHLDRSGHHFYIAKIRAGSLPLYWNYRHPSGAVSNRPTGDMRAMESYRNCINGPTPWFGTRKSWNTPLFNPQSEWRSGCGLTIRGEVVPAAGNPNRVRELNMVVMNQTTLFRESQAFEAQLREVGHVGGARPDL
;
A
#
# COMPACT_ATOMS: atom_id res chain seq x y z
N MET A 1 36.77 43.47 -51.47
CA MET A 1 37.96 44.33 -51.36
C MET A 1 37.72 45.33 -50.24
N THR A 2 38.78 45.70 -49.50
CA THR A 2 38.89 46.57 -48.29
C THR A 2 38.29 45.97 -47.00
N SER A 3 39.07 45.50 -45.99
CA SER A 3 40.07 46.16 -45.10
C SER A 3 39.41 47.21 -44.19
N GLY A 4 39.55 47.29 -42.85
CA GLY A 4 40.38 46.65 -41.80
C GLY A 4 39.78 47.00 -40.40
N LYS A 5 40.05 46.22 -39.34
CA LYS A 5 41.01 46.45 -38.23
C LYS A 5 40.67 47.64 -37.28
N LEU A 6 40.32 47.36 -36.00
CA LEU A 6 41.14 47.50 -34.75
C LEU A 6 41.05 48.97 -34.21
N GLU A 7 40.69 49.34 -32.97
CA GLU A 7 41.16 48.98 -31.61
C GLU A 7 40.28 49.68 -30.55
N HIS A 8 40.09 49.08 -29.37
CA HIS A 8 40.50 49.67 -28.06
C HIS A 8 39.96 48.87 -26.87
N LEU A 9 40.86 48.09 -26.26
CA LEU A 9 40.94 47.82 -24.82
C LEU A 9 41.93 48.86 -24.25
N PRO A 10 41.86 49.30 -22.96
CA PRO A 10 42.30 48.41 -21.88
C PRO A 10 41.76 48.69 -20.44
N ARG A 11 42.21 47.80 -19.55
CA ARG A 11 42.46 47.92 -18.08
C ARG A 11 41.36 47.47 -17.11
N CYS A 12 41.52 46.19 -16.72
CA CYS A 12 41.24 45.65 -15.40
C CYS A 12 41.80 46.55 -14.28
N PHE A 13 40.98 46.83 -13.28
CA PHE A 13 41.44 47.08 -11.92
C PHE A 13 40.72 46.11 -10.98
N LEU A 14 41.53 45.38 -10.23
CA LEU A 14 41.17 44.54 -9.10
C LEU A 14 40.45 45.38 -8.04
N THR A 15 39.30 44.91 -7.57
CA THR A 15 38.99 44.98 -6.13
C THR A 15 38.08 43.81 -5.77
N ALA A 16 38.65 42.92 -4.95
CA ALA A 16 37.93 41.85 -4.28
C ALA A 16 36.92 42.46 -3.31
N LEU A 17 35.65 42.07 -3.41
CA LEU A 17 34.76 42.08 -2.27
C LEU A 17 33.72 40.96 -2.41
N THR A 18 33.89 39.99 -1.53
CA THR A 18 32.96 38.92 -1.20
C THR A 18 31.57 39.49 -0.91
N MET A 19 30.58 39.16 -1.74
CA MET A 19 29.18 39.20 -1.33
C MET A 19 28.47 37.99 -1.91
N LEU A 20 28.15 37.05 -1.01
CA LEU A 20 27.20 35.96 -1.22
C LEU A 20 25.87 36.55 -1.71
N LEU A 21 25.52 36.29 -2.97
CA LEU A 21 24.14 36.28 -3.42
C LEU A 21 23.68 34.82 -3.39
N LEU A 22 23.02 34.46 -2.29
CA LEU A 22 22.18 33.28 -2.18
C LEU A 22 21.01 33.45 -3.17
N SER A 23 21.21 32.95 -4.39
CA SER A 23 20.13 32.60 -5.31
C SER A 23 19.37 31.43 -4.70
N ALA A 24 18.27 31.73 -4.00
CA ALA A 24 17.28 30.75 -3.60
C ALA A 24 16.49 30.31 -4.85
N CYS A 25 17.08 29.41 -5.63
CA CYS A 25 16.31 28.52 -6.50
C CYS A 25 15.57 27.56 -5.56
N SER A 26 14.27 27.75 -5.44
CA SER A 26 13.35 26.80 -4.80
C SER A 26 13.25 25.58 -5.72
N ASP A 27 14.24 24.69 -5.63
CA ASP A 27 14.14 23.34 -6.14
C ASP A 27 13.30 22.54 -5.15
N ASN A 28 12.04 22.32 -5.50
CA ASN A 28 11.17 21.36 -4.83
C ASN A 28 11.68 19.95 -5.21
N PRO A 29 12.36 19.21 -4.33
CA PRO A 29 12.83 17.90 -4.71
C PRO A 29 11.64 16.95 -4.60
N ARG A 30 11.07 16.56 -5.74
CA ARG A 30 10.53 15.20 -5.87
C ARG A 30 11.74 14.24 -5.81
N GLY A 31 12.31 14.11 -4.62
CA GLY A 31 13.43 13.22 -4.32
C GLY A 31 12.90 11.78 -4.30
N ALA A 32 12.82 11.18 -5.47
CA ALA A 32 12.70 9.74 -5.59
C ALA A 32 14.08 9.10 -5.34
N GLY A 33 14.13 8.16 -4.40
CA GLY A 33 15.06 7.04 -4.45
C GLY A 33 16.39 7.20 -3.71
N SER A 34 16.39 7.04 -2.39
CA SER A 34 17.41 6.24 -1.66
C SER A 34 17.16 6.20 -0.15
N ASP A 35 16.67 7.28 0.46
CA ASP A 35 16.50 7.40 1.92
C ASP A 35 15.41 6.49 2.52
N PHE A 36 14.59 5.88 1.67
CA PHE A 36 13.45 5.06 2.07
C PHE A 36 13.66 3.55 1.87
N LEU A 37 14.86 3.14 1.44
CA LEU A 37 15.21 1.73 1.33
C LEU A 37 15.63 1.18 2.70
N ILE A 38 15.11 0.01 3.03
CA ILE A 38 15.46 -0.67 4.29
C ILE A 38 16.57 -1.69 4.00
N SER A 39 17.71 -1.57 4.69
CA SER A 39 18.78 -2.55 4.63
C SER A 39 18.52 -3.69 5.64
N PRO A 40 18.44 -4.96 5.20
CA PRO A 40 18.12 -6.09 6.07
C PRO A 40 19.32 -6.67 6.85
N ALA A 41 20.50 -6.02 6.80
CA ALA A 41 21.80 -6.62 7.13
C ALA A 41 21.99 -7.15 8.58
N ASP A 42 21.09 -6.83 9.52
CA ASP A 42 21.22 -7.22 10.94
C ASP A 42 20.06 -8.08 11.47
N ILE A 43 19.20 -8.61 10.58
CA ILE A 43 18.00 -9.36 10.99
C ILE A 43 18.28 -10.87 11.03
N SER A 44 18.16 -11.47 12.21
CA SER A 44 18.19 -12.93 12.37
C SER A 44 16.88 -13.56 11.91
N CYS A 45 16.98 -14.53 10.99
CA CYS A 45 15.83 -15.23 10.42
C CYS A 45 15.67 -16.65 10.99
N PRO A 46 14.45 -17.07 11.42
CA PRO A 46 13.20 -16.30 11.43
C PRO A 46 13.20 -15.20 12.51
N PRO A 47 12.47 -14.09 12.29
CA PRO A 47 12.47 -12.98 13.23
C PRO A 47 11.77 -13.39 14.52
N LYS A 48 12.34 -12.99 15.67
CA LYS A 48 11.70 -13.20 16.96
C LYS A 48 10.66 -12.09 17.20
N LEU A 49 9.39 -12.41 16.99
CA LEU A 49 8.30 -11.45 17.19
C LEU A 49 7.84 -11.46 18.64
N ALA A 50 7.68 -10.26 19.22
CA ALA A 50 7.09 -10.08 20.55
C ALA A 50 5.54 -10.08 20.53
N SER A 51 4.91 -10.32 19.37
CA SER A 51 3.46 -10.31 19.26
C SER A 51 2.86 -11.52 19.98
N PRO A 52 1.81 -11.33 20.81
CA PRO A 52 1.14 -12.45 21.44
C PRO A 52 0.57 -13.41 20.38
N GLU A 53 0.71 -14.71 20.61
CA GLU A 53 -0.02 -15.70 19.83
C GLU A 53 -1.52 -15.43 19.95
N LEU A 54 -2.24 -15.57 18.85
CA LEU A 54 -3.69 -15.41 18.90
C LEU A 54 -4.26 -16.62 19.64
N GLY A 55 -5.18 -16.36 20.58
CA GLY A 55 -5.81 -17.43 21.34
C GLY A 55 -6.53 -18.44 20.43
N PRO A 56 -6.81 -19.65 20.95
CA PRO A 56 -7.59 -20.63 20.22
C PRO A 56 -8.94 -20.01 19.82
N ASN A 57 -9.37 -20.27 18.59
CA ASN A 57 -10.62 -19.75 17.97
C ASN A 57 -10.59 -18.30 17.45
N VAL A 58 -9.44 -17.62 17.45
CA VAL A 58 -9.31 -16.36 16.68
C VAL A 58 -9.08 -16.69 15.20
N PRO A 59 -9.82 -16.10 14.26
CA PRO A 59 -9.58 -16.30 12.84
C PRO A 59 -8.14 -15.98 12.46
N VAL A 60 -7.55 -16.79 11.57
CA VAL A 60 -6.26 -16.46 10.96
C VAL A 60 -6.42 -15.14 10.22
N GLN A 61 -5.57 -14.18 10.56
CA GLN A 61 -5.71 -12.79 10.13
C GLN A 61 -4.40 -12.24 9.56
N ASP A 62 -3.55 -13.11 9.02
CA ASP A 62 -2.28 -12.72 8.41
C ASP A 62 -2.24 -13.03 6.91
N ILE A 63 -1.41 -12.27 6.20
CA ILE A 63 -0.84 -12.66 4.92
C ILE A 63 0.66 -12.83 5.13
N VAL A 64 1.16 -14.05 4.89
CA VAL A 64 2.58 -14.41 5.03
C VAL A 64 3.18 -14.02 6.40
N GLY A 65 2.40 -14.14 7.47
CA GLY A 65 2.81 -13.76 8.83
C GLY A 65 2.57 -12.30 9.20
N ILE A 66 2.22 -11.43 8.24
CA ILE A 66 1.94 -10.00 8.47
C ILE A 66 0.44 -9.82 8.73
N ARG A 67 0.08 -9.15 9.82
CA ARG A 67 -1.33 -8.94 10.23
C ARG A 67 -1.58 -7.54 10.80
N PRO A 68 -2.85 -7.08 10.81
CA PRO A 68 -3.23 -5.87 11.51
C PRO A 68 -2.80 -5.89 12.99
N GLY A 69 -2.33 -4.75 13.50
CA GLY A 69 -1.83 -4.55 14.85
C GLY A 69 -0.32 -4.76 15.03
N MET A 70 0.40 -5.31 14.04
CA MET A 70 1.87 -5.37 14.09
C MET A 70 2.48 -3.97 14.00
N ASN A 71 3.61 -3.76 14.68
CA ASN A 71 4.36 -2.51 14.53
C ASN A 71 5.21 -2.53 13.25
N PHE A 72 5.72 -1.36 12.84
CA PHE A 72 6.52 -1.23 11.62
C PHE A 72 7.73 -2.17 11.60
N ASP A 73 8.51 -2.21 12.67
CA ASP A 73 9.74 -2.99 12.74
C ASP A 73 9.48 -4.51 12.68
N GLN A 74 8.37 -4.98 13.25
CA GLN A 74 7.92 -6.38 13.15
C GLN A 74 7.61 -6.75 11.70
N VAL A 75 6.90 -5.88 10.97
CA VAL A 75 6.58 -6.10 9.56
C VAL A 75 7.84 -6.14 8.72
N VAL A 76 8.75 -5.17 8.94
CA VAL A 76 10.05 -5.13 8.27
C VAL A 76 10.87 -6.38 8.55
N ALA A 77 10.93 -6.85 9.80
CA ALA A 77 11.68 -8.04 10.16
C ALA A 77 11.14 -9.31 9.47
N ILE A 78 9.82 -9.43 9.33
CA ILE A 78 9.20 -10.52 8.55
C ILE A 78 9.61 -10.42 7.08
N LEU A 79 9.51 -9.22 6.49
CA LEU A 79 9.79 -9.00 5.08
C LEU A 79 11.28 -9.18 4.73
N ALA A 80 12.18 -8.74 5.61
CA ALA A 80 13.62 -8.91 5.44
C ALA A 80 14.05 -10.38 5.40
N CYS A 81 13.31 -11.27 6.07
CA CYS A 81 13.56 -12.70 6.03
C CYS A 81 12.95 -13.41 4.81
N ARG A 82 12.31 -12.66 3.90
CA ARG A 82 11.71 -13.22 2.69
C ARG A 82 12.65 -13.02 1.50
N GLY A 83 13.02 -14.13 0.85
CA GLY A 83 13.80 -14.10 -0.38
C GLY A 83 13.01 -13.73 -1.64
N ASP A 84 11.67 -13.73 -1.57
CA ASP A 84 10.79 -13.52 -2.73
C ASP A 84 10.31 -12.07 -2.89
N VAL A 85 10.68 -11.15 -1.99
CA VAL A 85 10.35 -9.72 -2.06
C VAL A 85 11.54 -8.85 -1.59
N PRO A 86 12.70 -8.91 -2.27
CA PRO A 86 13.94 -8.30 -1.80
C PRO A 86 13.93 -6.76 -1.74
N HIS A 87 13.03 -6.10 -2.47
CA HIS A 87 12.95 -4.63 -2.49
C HIS A 87 11.93 -4.14 -1.47
N ILE A 88 12.41 -3.62 -0.33
CA ILE A 88 11.57 -3.07 0.74
C ILE A 88 11.77 -1.55 0.81
N GLU A 89 10.67 -0.81 0.68
CA GLU A 89 10.64 0.65 0.78
C GLU A 89 9.40 1.13 1.53
N TYR A 90 9.43 2.36 2.03
CA TYR A 90 8.28 3.00 2.66
C TYR A 90 8.04 4.42 2.14
N ALA A 91 6.82 4.92 2.32
CA ALA A 91 6.45 6.29 2.01
C ALA A 91 5.85 6.98 3.24
N PRO A 92 6.04 8.31 3.35
CA PRO A 92 5.50 9.06 4.47
C PRO A 92 3.98 9.20 4.43
N LEU A 93 3.35 9.10 3.27
CA LEU A 93 1.93 9.37 3.08
C LEU A 93 1.21 8.21 2.39
N PHE A 94 0.03 7.86 2.91
CA PHE A 94 -0.90 6.94 2.27
C PHE A 94 -2.24 7.61 1.92
N ASN A 95 -3.05 7.97 2.91
CA ASN A 95 -4.38 8.56 2.68
C ASN A 95 -4.48 10.01 3.15
N LEU A 96 -3.44 10.52 3.80
CA LEU A 96 -3.38 11.91 4.25
C LEU A 96 -2.84 12.82 3.14
N ALA A 97 -3.38 14.04 3.10
CA ALA A 97 -2.89 15.07 2.19
C ALA A 97 -1.46 15.52 2.54
N GLU A 98 -1.13 15.54 3.83
CA GLU A 98 0.11 16.08 4.39
C GLU A 98 0.44 15.42 5.74
N ASN A 99 1.72 15.43 6.12
CA ASN A 99 2.26 14.92 7.39
C ASN A 99 2.77 16.03 8.33
N PHE A 100 2.59 17.30 7.95
CA PHE A 100 2.94 18.50 8.72
C PHE A 100 4.41 18.51 9.18
N GLY A 101 5.32 18.05 8.32
CA GLY A 101 6.75 17.96 8.60
C GLY A 101 7.16 16.81 9.52
N VAL A 102 6.22 15.98 9.99
CA VAL A 102 6.52 14.81 10.82
C VAL A 102 7.01 13.65 9.94
N PRO A 103 8.13 12.97 10.26
CA PRO A 103 8.69 11.90 9.43
C PRO A 103 7.93 10.58 9.61
N THR A 104 6.73 10.51 9.04
CA THR A 104 5.83 9.36 9.14
C THR A 104 6.24 8.19 8.23
N ARG A 105 5.71 6.99 8.52
CA ARG A 105 5.91 5.76 7.71
C ARG A 105 4.57 5.09 7.43
N GLN A 106 3.73 5.74 6.63
CA GLN A 106 2.31 5.34 6.46
C GLN A 106 2.10 4.21 5.46
N LEU A 107 3.02 4.03 4.53
CA LEU A 107 2.93 3.00 3.49
C LEU A 107 4.25 2.25 3.44
N LEU A 108 4.21 0.94 3.34
CA LEU A 108 5.36 0.09 3.10
C LEU A 108 5.06 -0.82 1.91
N ARG A 109 6.04 -0.99 1.02
CA ARG A 109 5.98 -1.97 -0.05
C ARG A 109 7.19 -2.91 0.02
N ALA A 110 6.93 -4.19 -0.22
CA ALA A 110 7.95 -5.19 -0.49
C ALA A 110 7.64 -5.92 -1.80
N SER A 111 8.60 -6.02 -2.71
CA SER A 111 8.40 -6.62 -4.04
C SER A 111 9.66 -7.24 -4.63
N ASP A 112 9.50 -8.11 -5.63
CA ASP A 112 10.55 -8.57 -6.56
C ASP A 112 10.64 -7.73 -7.84
N GLY A 113 9.92 -6.60 -7.90
CA GLY A 113 9.87 -5.74 -9.07
C GLY A 113 11.15 -5.01 -9.40
N VAL A 114 11.31 -4.71 -10.67
CA VAL A 114 12.44 -3.92 -11.18
C VAL A 114 12.07 -2.44 -11.14
N PRO A 115 12.88 -1.56 -10.53
CA PRO A 115 12.68 -0.13 -10.59
C PRO A 115 12.66 0.38 -12.03
N CYS A 116 11.64 1.17 -12.37
CA CYS A 116 11.59 1.89 -13.63
C CYS A 116 12.54 3.08 -13.60
N THR A 117 13.15 3.35 -14.76
CA THR A 117 13.82 4.64 -14.98
C THR A 117 12.79 5.77 -15.02
N GLN A 118 13.24 7.00 -14.75
CA GLN A 118 12.37 8.18 -14.84
C GLN A 118 11.71 8.33 -16.22
N ALA A 119 12.45 8.01 -17.30
CA ALA A 119 11.94 8.07 -18.66
C ALA A 119 10.85 7.01 -18.93
N GLU A 120 10.99 5.80 -18.37
CA GLU A 120 9.97 4.75 -18.47
C GLU A 120 8.70 5.12 -17.70
N ALA A 121 8.85 5.61 -16.46
CA ALA A 121 7.71 6.03 -15.65
C ALA A 121 6.90 7.14 -16.32
N GLN A 122 7.56 8.08 -17.03
CA GLN A 122 6.89 9.14 -17.77
C GLN A 122 6.20 8.65 -19.05
N ARG A 123 6.80 7.72 -19.79
CA ARG A 123 6.27 7.24 -21.07
C ARG A 123 5.19 6.17 -20.92
N SER A 124 5.32 5.34 -19.88
CA SER A 124 4.52 4.13 -19.70
C SER A 124 4.02 3.99 -18.25
N PRO A 125 3.25 4.95 -17.72
CA PRO A 125 2.74 4.90 -16.35
C PRO A 125 1.83 3.69 -16.08
N ALA A 126 1.26 3.06 -17.12
CA ALA A 126 0.48 1.82 -16.97
C ALA A 126 1.34 0.57 -16.70
N ILE A 127 2.64 0.62 -17.03
CA ILE A 127 3.60 -0.47 -16.84
C ILE A 127 4.36 -0.28 -15.52
N CYS A 128 4.71 0.97 -15.21
CA CYS A 128 5.43 1.36 -14.00
C CYS A 128 4.45 1.75 -12.89
N GLU A 129 4.26 0.88 -11.91
CA GLU A 129 3.37 1.09 -10.76
C GLU A 129 4.15 1.74 -9.60
N ASP A 130 3.73 2.94 -9.20
CA ASP A 130 4.41 3.80 -8.21
C ASP A 130 3.61 4.03 -6.92
N ALA A 131 2.64 3.17 -6.68
CA ALA A 131 1.63 3.25 -5.65
C ALA A 131 0.95 4.63 -5.57
N ALA A 132 0.56 5.17 -6.72
CA ALA A 132 -0.01 6.51 -6.90
C ALA A 132 0.96 7.65 -6.54
N GLY A 133 2.21 7.52 -6.98
CA GLY A 133 3.26 8.55 -6.89
C GLY A 133 3.90 8.69 -5.53
N ARG A 134 3.74 7.71 -4.63
CA ARG A 134 4.34 7.74 -3.29
C ARG A 134 5.56 6.86 -3.14
N LEU A 135 5.77 5.93 -4.06
CA LEU A 135 6.84 4.94 -4.01
C LEU A 135 7.60 4.87 -5.34
N THR A 136 8.74 4.18 -5.35
CA THR A 136 9.58 4.06 -6.55
C THR A 136 8.83 3.29 -7.65
N PRO A 137 8.53 3.85 -8.84
CA PRO A 137 7.77 3.11 -9.85
C PRO A 137 8.43 1.75 -10.18
N LEU A 138 7.69 0.64 -10.07
CA LEU A 138 8.18 -0.72 -10.34
C LEU A 138 7.47 -1.34 -11.55
N LYS A 139 8.19 -2.22 -12.26
CA LYS A 139 7.65 -3.09 -13.32
C LYS A 139 8.05 -4.54 -13.08
N ASP A 140 7.45 -5.44 -13.84
CA ASP A 140 7.85 -6.85 -13.95
C ASP A 140 7.91 -7.63 -12.62
N PHE A 141 7.15 -7.22 -11.60
CA PHE A 141 7.03 -7.94 -10.33
C PHE A 141 6.05 -9.11 -10.44
N THR A 142 6.36 -10.20 -9.73
CA THR A 142 5.45 -11.33 -9.53
C THR A 142 4.94 -11.42 -8.11
N GLN A 143 5.62 -10.81 -7.14
CA GLN A 143 5.19 -10.68 -5.75
C GLN A 143 5.19 -9.21 -5.35
N GLU A 144 4.12 -8.81 -4.68
CA GLU A 144 4.08 -7.50 -4.05
C GLU A 144 3.22 -7.54 -2.79
N LEU A 145 3.81 -7.10 -1.68
CA LEU A 145 3.15 -6.86 -0.41
C LEU A 145 3.10 -5.36 -0.18
N VAL A 146 1.92 -4.83 0.15
CA VAL A 146 1.75 -3.44 0.54
C VAL A 146 1.08 -3.39 1.90
N VAL A 147 1.65 -2.64 2.84
CA VAL A 147 1.16 -2.51 4.21
C VAL A 147 0.93 -1.04 4.51
N VAL A 148 -0.22 -0.74 5.11
CA VAL A 148 -0.54 0.62 5.57
C VAL A 148 -0.51 0.71 7.09
N PHE A 149 0.04 1.82 7.55
CA PHE A 149 0.23 2.13 8.95
C PHE A 149 -0.41 3.48 9.30
N THR A 150 -0.84 3.60 10.55
CA THR A 150 -1.07 4.89 11.21
C THR A 150 -0.30 4.92 12.53
N GLY A 151 -0.11 6.12 13.08
CA GLY A 151 0.64 6.33 14.32
C GLY A 151 1.85 7.21 14.11
N LEU A 152 2.25 7.91 15.17
CA LEU A 152 3.47 8.74 15.19
C LEU A 152 4.73 7.86 15.04
N PRO A 153 5.89 8.47 14.71
CA PRO A 153 7.14 7.72 14.61
C PRO A 153 7.44 6.89 15.86
N GLY A 154 7.60 5.57 15.69
CA GLY A 154 7.83 4.60 16.76
C GLY A 154 6.56 3.94 17.31
N GLU A 155 5.39 4.49 17.00
CA GLU A 155 4.08 3.99 17.46
C GLU A 155 3.26 3.38 16.34
N GLU A 156 3.83 3.22 15.14
CA GLU A 156 3.10 2.78 13.97
C GLU A 156 2.44 1.41 14.17
N ARG A 157 1.23 1.25 13.64
CA ARG A 157 0.48 -0.01 13.65
C ARG A 157 -0.05 -0.32 12.26
N ALA A 158 0.22 -1.53 11.79
CA ALA A 158 -0.31 -2.05 10.53
C ALA A 158 -1.83 -2.21 10.63
N HIS A 159 -2.56 -1.83 9.59
CA HIS A 159 -4.02 -1.92 9.57
C HIS A 159 -4.59 -2.70 8.40
N ALA A 160 -3.88 -2.67 7.28
CA ALA A 160 -4.19 -3.47 6.11
C ALA A 160 -2.92 -3.94 5.43
N VAL A 161 -3.02 -5.14 4.86
CA VAL A 161 -1.98 -5.81 4.10
C VAL A 161 -2.61 -6.25 2.78
N TRP A 162 -2.06 -5.82 1.66
CA TRP A 162 -2.40 -6.32 0.33
C TRP A 162 -1.28 -7.19 -0.18
N ARG A 163 -1.62 -8.29 -0.83
CA ARG A 163 -0.70 -9.15 -1.56
C ARG A 163 -1.15 -9.31 -2.99
N HIS A 164 -0.21 -9.19 -3.90
CA HIS A 164 -0.31 -9.70 -5.26
C HIS A 164 0.70 -10.81 -5.44
N GLN A 165 0.24 -11.85 -6.13
CA GLN A 165 1.06 -12.92 -6.64
C GLN A 165 0.61 -13.24 -8.06
N SER A 166 1.50 -13.10 -9.03
CA SER A 166 1.32 -13.72 -10.35
C SER A 166 2.18 -14.97 -10.44
N PHE A 167 1.69 -15.97 -11.15
CA PHE A 167 2.40 -17.22 -11.42
C PHE A 167 2.99 -17.15 -12.83
N ALA A 168 4.18 -17.72 -13.03
CA ALA A 168 4.76 -17.85 -14.35
C ALA A 168 3.93 -18.81 -15.21
N GLU A 169 3.97 -18.63 -16.53
CA GLU A 169 3.33 -19.58 -17.45
C GLU A 169 3.97 -20.97 -17.29
N GLY A 170 3.14 -22.01 -17.16
CA GLY A 170 3.57 -23.36 -16.84
C GLY A 170 3.51 -23.71 -15.33
N ASP A 171 3.60 -22.70 -14.46
CA ASP A 171 3.61 -22.87 -12.99
C ASP A 171 2.28 -22.50 -12.33
N TYR A 172 1.20 -22.46 -13.11
CA TYR A 172 -0.12 -22.14 -12.59
C TYR A 172 -0.63 -23.21 -11.63
N PRO A 173 -0.89 -22.89 -10.35
CA PRO A 173 -1.45 -23.85 -9.43
C PRO A 173 -2.86 -24.24 -9.87
N VAL A 174 -3.28 -25.43 -9.45
CA VAL A 174 -4.66 -25.90 -9.67
C VAL A 174 -5.60 -25.04 -8.85
N THR A 175 -6.66 -24.55 -9.47
CA THR A 175 -7.63 -23.66 -8.82
C THR A 175 -8.22 -24.28 -7.56
N ASN A 176 -8.62 -25.54 -7.61
CA ASN A 176 -9.23 -26.22 -6.46
C ASN A 176 -8.27 -26.39 -5.29
N ASP A 177 -6.99 -26.68 -5.56
CA ASP A 177 -5.97 -26.82 -4.51
C ASP A 177 -5.73 -25.48 -3.83
N LEU A 178 -5.64 -24.40 -4.60
CA LEU A 178 -5.51 -23.05 -4.04
C LEU A 178 -6.71 -22.68 -3.18
N LEU A 179 -7.93 -22.96 -3.65
CA LEU A 179 -9.16 -22.70 -2.89
C LEU A 179 -9.20 -23.52 -1.60
N ALA A 180 -8.78 -24.79 -1.64
CA ALA A 180 -8.70 -25.65 -0.47
C ALA A 180 -7.69 -25.11 0.56
N SER A 181 -6.48 -24.71 0.13
CA SER A 181 -5.48 -24.12 1.03
C SER A 181 -5.94 -22.78 1.65
N LEU A 182 -6.66 -21.95 0.89
CA LEU A 182 -7.27 -20.74 1.42
C LEU A 182 -8.36 -21.05 2.45
N ALA A 183 -9.18 -22.06 2.19
CA ALA A 183 -10.21 -22.50 3.12
C ALA A 183 -9.65 -23.16 4.38
N GLU A 184 -8.55 -23.91 4.26
CA GLU A 184 -7.80 -24.45 5.41
C GLU A 184 -7.25 -23.32 6.28
N LYS A 185 -6.67 -22.29 5.66
CA LYS A 185 -6.11 -21.15 6.39
C LYS A 185 -7.17 -20.26 7.04
N TYR A 186 -8.19 -19.85 6.28
CA TYR A 186 -9.14 -18.80 6.70
C TYR A 186 -10.52 -19.33 7.08
N GLY A 187 -10.76 -20.63 6.94
CA GLY A 187 -12.10 -21.24 7.00
C GLY A 187 -12.87 -21.10 5.69
N ALA A 188 -14.09 -21.63 5.64
CA ALA A 188 -14.96 -21.45 4.48
C ALA A 188 -15.28 -19.95 4.25
N PRO A 189 -15.19 -19.44 3.01
CA PRO A 189 -15.53 -18.05 2.72
C PRO A 189 -17.01 -17.81 3.03
N HIS A 190 -17.33 -16.65 3.61
CA HIS A 190 -18.70 -16.22 3.86
C HIS A 190 -19.41 -15.82 2.56
N LEU A 191 -18.66 -15.41 1.54
CA LEU A 191 -19.14 -15.11 0.19
C LEU A 191 -18.14 -15.61 -0.84
N ASP A 192 -18.66 -16.17 -1.93
CA ASP A 192 -17.87 -16.64 -3.07
C ASP A 192 -18.58 -16.32 -4.41
N ARG A 193 -18.07 -16.90 -5.51
CA ARG A 193 -18.65 -16.75 -6.85
C ARG A 193 -20.14 -17.14 -6.94
N SER A 194 -20.64 -18.07 -6.13
CA SER A 194 -22.06 -18.44 -6.17
C SER A 194 -22.97 -17.39 -5.50
N GLY A 195 -22.37 -16.53 -4.66
CA GLY A 195 -23.05 -15.51 -3.88
C GLY A 195 -22.89 -14.10 -4.47
N HIS A 196 -24.02 -13.50 -4.86
CA HIS A 196 -24.21 -12.05 -4.73
C HIS A 196 -23.26 -11.11 -5.50
N HIS A 197 -22.88 -11.46 -6.74
CA HIS A 197 -22.06 -10.61 -7.64
C HIS A 197 -22.51 -9.14 -7.75
N PHE A 198 -23.81 -8.84 -7.62
CA PHE A 198 -24.35 -7.49 -7.78
C PHE A 198 -23.83 -6.45 -6.77
N TYR A 199 -23.29 -6.89 -5.63
CA TYR A 199 -22.87 -5.99 -4.55
C TYR A 199 -21.36 -5.83 -4.45
N ILE A 200 -20.62 -6.68 -5.16
CA ILE A 200 -19.17 -6.62 -5.19
C ILE A 200 -18.77 -5.72 -6.37
N ALA A 201 -18.08 -4.64 -6.06
CA ALA A 201 -17.55 -3.75 -7.05
C ALA A 201 -16.36 -4.40 -7.79
N LYS A 202 -16.36 -4.23 -9.12
CA LYS A 202 -15.21 -4.39 -10.03
C LYS A 202 -14.51 -5.76 -9.92
N ILE A 203 -15.27 -6.84 -9.92
CA ILE A 203 -14.73 -8.20 -10.13
C ILE A 203 -14.20 -8.29 -11.56
N ARG A 204 -12.98 -8.79 -11.76
CA ARG A 204 -12.47 -9.07 -13.10
C ARG A 204 -13.27 -10.21 -13.73
N ALA A 205 -13.60 -10.07 -15.01
CA ALA A 205 -14.36 -11.10 -15.71
C ALA A 205 -13.68 -12.47 -15.56
N GLY A 206 -14.43 -13.46 -15.07
CA GLY A 206 -13.96 -14.82 -14.84
C GLY A 206 -13.19 -15.06 -13.54
N SER A 207 -12.87 -14.03 -12.74
CA SER A 207 -12.21 -14.24 -11.46
C SER A 207 -13.16 -14.85 -10.41
N LEU A 208 -12.58 -15.52 -9.41
CA LEU A 208 -13.29 -16.10 -8.27
C LEU A 208 -13.01 -15.23 -7.05
N PRO A 209 -13.96 -14.36 -6.65
CA PRO A 209 -13.79 -13.56 -5.46
C PRO A 209 -14.18 -14.39 -4.22
N LEU A 210 -13.46 -14.20 -3.12
CA LEU A 210 -13.64 -14.88 -1.84
C LEU A 210 -13.65 -13.84 -0.72
N TYR A 211 -14.54 -13.98 0.26
CA TYR A 211 -14.66 -13.03 1.37
C TYR A 211 -14.80 -13.72 2.71
N TRP A 212 -14.07 -13.20 3.68
CA TRP A 212 -14.27 -13.49 5.10
C TRP A 212 -14.45 -12.16 5.81
N ASN A 213 -15.62 -11.96 6.42
CA ASN A 213 -15.95 -10.73 7.13
C ASN A 213 -16.30 -11.06 8.57
N TYR A 214 -15.62 -10.43 9.50
CA TYR A 214 -15.79 -10.62 10.94
C TYR A 214 -16.18 -9.29 11.57
N ARG A 215 -17.29 -9.27 12.33
CA ARG A 215 -17.79 -8.04 12.98
C ARG A 215 -16.96 -7.70 14.22
N HIS A 216 -16.33 -8.71 14.80
CA HIS A 216 -15.57 -8.73 16.05
C HIS A 216 -14.65 -9.96 16.05
N PRO A 217 -13.55 -10.03 16.84
CA PRO A 217 -12.69 -11.22 16.90
C PRO A 217 -13.39 -12.55 17.20
N SER A 218 -14.65 -12.51 17.66
CA SER A 218 -15.44 -13.66 18.09
C SER A 218 -16.64 -14.01 17.18
N GLY A 219 -16.83 -13.36 16.03
CA GLY A 219 -18.01 -13.65 15.20
C GLY A 219 -17.97 -13.17 13.75
N ALA A 220 -18.29 -14.08 12.84
CA ALA A 220 -18.58 -13.80 11.43
C ALA A 220 -19.72 -12.76 11.31
N VAL A 221 -19.62 -11.85 10.34
CA VAL A 221 -20.78 -11.10 9.85
C VAL A 221 -21.66 -12.10 9.12
N SER A 222 -22.59 -12.70 9.86
CA SER A 222 -23.62 -13.59 9.32
C SER A 222 -24.49 -12.83 8.32
N ASN A 223 -24.51 -13.35 7.09
CA ASN A 223 -25.51 -13.23 6.03
C ASN A 223 -25.97 -11.83 5.59
N ARG A 224 -26.32 -11.75 4.30
CA ARG A 224 -26.93 -10.57 3.68
C ARG A 224 -28.13 -10.10 4.51
N PRO A 225 -28.21 -8.81 4.90
CA PRO A 225 -29.41 -8.24 5.49
C PRO A 225 -30.58 -8.34 4.51
N THR A 226 -31.71 -8.90 4.94
CA THR A 226 -32.96 -8.92 4.16
C THR A 226 -33.84 -7.75 4.58
N GLY A 227 -34.27 -6.93 3.61
CA GLY A 227 -35.34 -5.94 3.80
C GLY A 227 -34.95 -4.58 4.39
N ASP A 228 -33.71 -4.37 4.84
CA ASP A 228 -33.22 -3.08 5.31
C ASP A 228 -32.14 -2.51 4.35
N MET A 229 -32.49 -1.42 3.67
CA MET A 229 -31.60 -0.72 2.74
C MET A 229 -30.35 -0.14 3.42
N ARG A 230 -30.45 0.33 4.66
CA ARG A 230 -29.29 0.87 5.40
C ARG A 230 -28.34 -0.25 5.82
N ALA A 231 -28.89 -1.37 6.27
CA ALA A 231 -28.08 -2.55 6.56
C ALA A 231 -27.42 -3.09 5.28
N MET A 232 -28.12 -3.09 4.15
CA MET A 232 -27.54 -3.45 2.85
C MET A 232 -26.42 -2.49 2.42
N GLU A 233 -26.57 -1.18 2.61
CA GLU A 233 -25.52 -0.20 2.31
C GLU A 233 -24.29 -0.41 3.19
N SER A 234 -24.48 -0.58 4.50
CA SER A 234 -23.40 -0.90 5.45
C SER A 234 -22.67 -2.19 5.05
N TYR A 235 -23.42 -3.23 4.69
CA TYR A 235 -22.86 -4.49 4.20
C TYR A 235 -22.08 -4.32 2.89
N ARG A 236 -22.58 -3.53 1.94
CA ARG A 236 -21.85 -3.20 0.68
C ARG A 236 -20.55 -2.48 0.97
N ASN A 237 -20.53 -1.58 1.93
CA ASN A 237 -19.31 -0.89 2.34
C ASN A 237 -18.31 -1.88 2.95
N CYS A 238 -18.78 -2.88 3.71
CA CYS A 238 -17.90 -3.91 4.27
C CYS A 238 -17.24 -4.80 3.24
N ILE A 239 -18.01 -5.33 2.30
CA ILE A 239 -17.44 -6.28 1.32
C ILE A 239 -16.52 -5.59 0.32
N ASN A 240 -16.72 -4.29 0.06
CA ASN A 240 -15.92 -3.55 -0.91
C ASN A 240 -14.75 -2.79 -0.29
N GLY A 241 -14.85 -2.44 1.00
CA GLY A 241 -13.90 -1.68 1.82
C GLY A 241 -13.21 -0.48 1.15
N PRO A 242 -12.17 0.08 1.78
CA PRO A 242 -11.42 1.17 1.19
C PRO A 242 -10.55 0.67 0.02
N THR A 243 -10.75 1.26 -1.15
CA THR A 243 -9.89 1.05 -2.31
C THR A 243 -8.57 1.80 -2.09
N PRO A 244 -7.42 1.11 -2.04
CA PRO A 244 -6.16 1.83 -2.13
C PRO A 244 -6.06 2.49 -3.51
N TRP A 245 -5.54 3.71 -3.54
CA TRP A 245 -5.17 4.43 -4.77
C TRP A 245 -4.13 3.70 -5.64
N PHE A 246 -3.37 2.77 -5.05
CA PHE A 246 -2.40 1.92 -5.71
C PHE A 246 -3.07 0.62 -6.13
N GLY A 247 -2.66 0.09 -7.28
CA GLY A 247 -3.12 -1.23 -7.68
C GLY A 247 -4.06 -1.25 -8.86
N THR A 248 -3.62 -0.71 -10.01
CA THR A 248 -4.27 -1.00 -11.29
C THR A 248 -4.48 -2.50 -11.54
N ARG A 249 -3.62 -3.34 -10.94
CA ARG A 249 -3.58 -4.80 -11.02
C ARG A 249 -4.09 -5.54 -9.77
N LYS A 250 -4.48 -4.83 -8.72
CA LYS A 250 -4.99 -5.43 -7.47
C LYS A 250 -6.49 -5.63 -7.58
N SER A 251 -6.98 -6.73 -7.02
CA SER A 251 -8.41 -6.81 -6.71
C SER A 251 -8.70 -5.61 -5.82
N TRP A 252 -9.77 -4.85 -6.11
CA TRP A 252 -10.16 -3.56 -5.49
C TRP A 252 -9.86 -2.28 -6.29
N ASN A 253 -9.28 -2.34 -7.50
CA ASN A 253 -9.13 -1.12 -8.32
C ASN A 253 -10.48 -0.52 -8.75
N THR A 254 -10.80 0.68 -8.27
CA THR A 254 -11.83 1.55 -8.87
C THR A 254 -11.16 2.74 -9.56
N PRO A 255 -11.39 2.98 -10.86
CA PRO A 255 -10.97 4.22 -11.49
C PRO A 255 -11.74 5.41 -10.88
N LEU A 256 -10.98 6.42 -10.48
CA LEU A 256 -11.37 7.71 -9.94
C LEU A 256 -12.52 8.38 -10.73
N PHE A 257 -13.71 8.44 -10.13
CA PHE A 257 -14.64 9.58 -10.29
C PHE A 257 -15.57 9.77 -9.08
N ASN A 258 -15.27 9.21 -7.91
CA ASN A 258 -15.98 9.60 -6.70
C ASN A 258 -15.06 9.73 -5.48
N PRO A 259 -14.58 10.95 -5.15
CA PRO A 259 -13.85 11.22 -3.90
C PRO A 259 -14.70 11.00 -2.64
N GLN A 260 -15.98 10.62 -2.79
CA GLN A 260 -16.90 10.22 -1.71
C GLN A 260 -17.17 8.71 -1.71
N SER A 261 -16.27 7.86 -2.19
CA SER A 261 -16.21 6.47 -1.67
C SER A 261 -15.75 6.56 -0.22
N GLU A 262 -16.66 7.03 0.63
CA GLU A 262 -16.38 7.42 2.00
C GLU A 262 -15.79 6.22 2.72
N TRP A 263 -14.60 6.43 3.27
CA TRP A 263 -14.11 5.58 4.35
C TRP A 263 -15.20 5.58 5.42
N ARG A 264 -15.90 4.46 5.58
CA ARG A 264 -16.98 4.35 6.56
C ARG A 264 -16.59 3.29 7.57
N SER A 265 -16.66 3.67 8.85
CA SER A 265 -16.67 2.71 9.96
C SER A 265 -17.83 1.73 9.79
N GLY A 266 -17.61 0.45 10.07
CA GLY A 266 -18.73 -0.50 10.10
C GLY A 266 -18.33 -1.97 10.09
N CYS A 267 -17.08 -2.28 9.76
CA CYS A 267 -16.64 -3.63 9.44
C CYS A 267 -15.39 -3.95 10.25
N GLY A 268 -15.36 -5.09 10.92
CA GLY A 268 -14.20 -5.49 11.73
C GLY A 268 -13.07 -5.98 10.83
N LEU A 269 -12.61 -7.20 11.08
CA LEU A 269 -11.63 -7.85 10.22
C LEU A 269 -12.30 -8.29 8.91
N THR A 270 -11.70 -7.90 7.79
CA THR A 270 -12.09 -8.33 6.44
C THR A 270 -10.89 -8.95 5.76
N ILE A 271 -11.11 -10.13 5.18
CA ILE A 271 -10.19 -10.82 4.30
C ILE A 271 -10.89 -10.95 2.96
N ARG A 272 -10.20 -10.56 1.87
CA ARG A 272 -10.70 -10.78 0.51
C ARG A 272 -9.62 -11.43 -0.33
N GLY A 273 -10.02 -12.47 -1.05
CA GLY A 273 -9.26 -13.08 -2.12
C GLY A 273 -9.89 -12.80 -3.48
N GLU A 274 -9.07 -12.67 -4.50
CA GLU A 274 -9.46 -12.79 -5.90
C GLU A 274 -8.49 -13.76 -6.58
N VAL A 275 -9.04 -14.90 -7.01
CA VAL A 275 -8.33 -15.90 -7.79
C VAL A 275 -8.63 -15.65 -9.26
N VAL A 276 -7.61 -15.34 -10.05
CA VAL A 276 -7.77 -15.06 -11.48
C VAL A 276 -7.36 -16.29 -12.27
N PRO A 277 -8.26 -16.85 -13.10
CA PRO A 277 -7.91 -18.00 -13.92
C PRO A 277 -6.93 -17.64 -15.02
N ALA A 278 -6.14 -18.63 -15.43
CA ALA A 278 -5.34 -18.58 -16.62
C ALA A 278 -6.22 -18.44 -17.86
N ALA A 279 -5.73 -17.70 -18.87
CA ALA A 279 -6.45 -17.54 -20.12
C ALA A 279 -6.68 -18.91 -20.78
N GLY A 280 -7.92 -19.21 -21.17
CA GLY A 280 -8.29 -20.49 -21.78
C GLY A 280 -8.32 -21.70 -20.83
N ASN A 281 -7.94 -21.56 -19.56
CA ASN A 281 -7.96 -22.66 -18.59
C ASN A 281 -8.43 -22.22 -17.19
N PRO A 282 -9.74 -22.35 -16.88
CA PRO A 282 -10.28 -21.92 -15.59
C PRO A 282 -9.83 -22.78 -14.39
N ASN A 283 -9.23 -23.95 -14.64
CA ASN A 283 -8.74 -24.85 -13.59
C ASN A 283 -7.31 -24.52 -13.14
N ARG A 284 -6.72 -23.47 -13.70
CA ARG A 284 -5.37 -23.00 -13.42
C ARG A 284 -5.43 -21.53 -13.01
N VAL A 285 -4.62 -21.14 -12.04
CA VAL A 285 -4.59 -19.77 -11.52
C VAL A 285 -3.37 -19.04 -12.04
N ARG A 286 -3.58 -17.90 -12.69
CA ARG A 286 -2.46 -17.03 -13.11
C ARG A 286 -2.13 -15.96 -12.08
N GLU A 287 -3.11 -15.55 -11.27
CA GLU A 287 -2.90 -14.52 -10.26
C GLU A 287 -3.75 -14.78 -9.01
N LEU A 288 -3.17 -14.49 -7.85
CA LEU A 288 -3.84 -14.40 -6.56
C LEU A 288 -3.67 -12.99 -6.01
N ASN A 289 -4.79 -12.35 -5.67
CA ASN A 289 -4.80 -11.06 -5.00
C ASN A 289 -5.50 -11.21 -3.66
N MET A 290 -4.82 -10.86 -2.57
CA MET A 290 -5.34 -10.97 -1.21
C MET A 290 -5.28 -9.63 -0.51
N VAL A 291 -6.24 -9.37 0.36
CA VAL A 291 -6.18 -8.30 1.36
C VAL A 291 -6.63 -8.84 2.70
N VAL A 292 -5.93 -8.45 3.77
CA VAL A 292 -6.39 -8.58 5.14
C VAL A 292 -6.37 -7.21 5.77
N MET A 293 -7.49 -6.79 6.36
CA MET A 293 -7.66 -5.44 6.87
C MET A 293 -8.61 -5.41 8.06
N ASN A 294 -8.32 -4.58 9.06
CA ASN A 294 -9.30 -4.19 10.06
C ASN A 294 -9.88 -2.82 9.70
N GLN A 295 -11.04 -2.79 9.03
CA GLN A 295 -11.57 -1.55 8.44
C GLN A 295 -11.99 -0.53 9.50
N THR A 296 -12.60 -1.00 10.59
CA THR A 296 -13.04 -0.14 11.70
C THR A 296 -11.85 0.48 12.40
N THR A 297 -10.82 -0.30 12.70
CA THR A 297 -9.60 0.23 13.31
C THR A 297 -8.89 1.17 12.35
N LEU A 298 -8.69 0.79 11.09
CA LEU A 298 -8.02 1.66 10.11
C LEU A 298 -8.71 3.03 10.00
N PHE A 299 -10.04 3.05 9.90
CA PHE A 299 -10.78 4.30 9.82
C PHE A 299 -10.62 5.17 11.06
N ARG A 300 -10.86 4.60 12.24
CA ARG A 300 -10.78 5.33 13.52
C ARG A 300 -9.36 5.85 13.77
N GLU A 301 -8.36 4.99 13.62
CA GLU A 301 -6.96 5.34 13.89
C GLU A 301 -6.40 6.29 12.83
N SER A 302 -6.91 6.30 11.59
CA SER A 302 -6.54 7.31 10.59
C SER A 302 -7.01 8.71 11.00
N GLN A 303 -8.24 8.85 11.49
CA GLN A 303 -8.77 10.14 11.96
C GLN A 303 -8.01 10.65 13.18
N ALA A 304 -7.77 9.77 14.16
CA ALA A 304 -7.00 10.11 15.36
C ALA A 304 -5.57 10.54 14.99
N PHE A 305 -4.93 9.79 14.10
CA PHE A 305 -3.58 10.09 13.64
C PHE A 305 -3.49 11.42 12.88
N GLU A 306 -4.45 11.73 12.01
CA GLU A 306 -4.48 13.03 11.32
C GLU A 306 -4.62 14.21 12.29
N ALA A 307 -5.41 14.05 13.36
CA ALA A 307 -5.53 15.04 14.42
C ALA A 307 -4.21 15.20 15.20
N GLN A 308 -3.56 14.10 15.55
CA GLN A 308 -2.25 14.10 16.23
C GLN A 308 -1.16 14.76 15.38
N LEU A 309 -1.11 14.47 14.07
CA LEU A 309 -0.14 15.08 13.17
C LEU A 309 -0.31 16.59 13.08
N ARG A 310 -1.56 17.07 13.01
CA ARG A 310 -1.84 18.51 13.08
C ARG A 310 -1.31 19.10 14.38
N GLU A 311 -1.59 18.48 15.51
CA GLU A 311 -1.15 18.98 16.82
C GLU A 311 0.39 19.08 16.90
N VAL A 312 1.09 17.98 16.58
CA VAL A 312 2.56 17.92 16.63
C VAL A 312 3.20 18.85 15.60
N GLY A 313 2.68 18.88 14.38
CA GLY A 313 3.19 19.72 13.29
C GLY A 313 3.06 21.21 13.57
N HIS A 314 1.99 21.65 14.24
CA HIS A 314 1.86 23.06 14.65
C HIS A 314 2.85 23.43 15.77
N VAL A 315 3.15 22.52 16.70
CA VAL A 315 4.14 22.76 17.77
C VAL A 315 5.56 22.82 17.20
N GLY A 316 5.90 21.95 16.24
CA GLY A 316 7.20 21.97 15.56
C GLY A 316 7.37 23.12 14.54
N GLY A 317 6.26 23.72 14.10
CA GLY A 317 6.22 24.84 13.15
C GLY A 317 6.12 26.23 13.79
N ALA A 318 6.13 26.33 15.13
CA ALA A 318 6.27 27.63 15.79
C ALA A 318 7.61 28.25 15.36
N ARG A 319 7.54 29.30 14.52
CA ARG A 319 8.70 30.13 14.18
C ARG A 319 9.40 30.51 15.49
N PRO A 320 10.73 30.38 15.60
CA PRO A 320 11.43 31.03 16.69
C PRO A 320 11.07 32.51 16.64
N ASP A 321 10.53 33.02 17.74
CA ASP A 321 10.08 34.40 17.87
C ASP A 321 11.16 35.35 17.30
N LEU A 322 10.75 36.19 16.34
CA LEU A 322 11.53 37.34 15.87
C LEU A 322 11.44 38.48 16.89
#